data_AF-A0A520BLP4-F1
#
_entry.id   AF-A0A520BLP4-F1
#
_cell.length_a   1.000
_cell.length_b   1.000
_cell.length_c   1.000
_cell.angle_alpha   90.00
_cell.angle_beta   90.00
_cell.angle_gamma   90.00
#
_symmetry.space_group_name_H-M   'P 1'
#
loop_
_entity.id
_entity.type
_entity.pdbx_description
1 polymer ?
#
loop_
_entity_poly.entity_id
_entity_poly.type
_entity_poly.pdbx_seq_one_letter_code
_entity_poly.pdbx_strand_id
1 'polypeptide(L)'
;MDKITLINKVIKNYFDTNGSIKIIPAKDLMPQFIQASIFEKDEKNGLPIRKILRKLDAQNQLEQIPYIFADRKAVNTNWYFQRETGVIHEPKITNKLLPDKLSFKPSKTPKQRDEDYVLDLCDEIL
;
A
#
# COMPACT_ATOMS: atom_id res chain seq x y z
N MET A 1 -2.79 -0.13 26.09
CA MET A 1 -1.78 0.07 25.02
C MET A 1 -2.42 -0.28 23.70
N ASP A 2 -2.42 0.67 22.76
CA ASP A 2 -3.07 0.47 21.46
C ASP A 2 -2.24 -0.45 20.58
N LYS A 3 -2.88 -1.44 19.94
CA LYS A 3 -2.19 -2.42 19.07
C LYS A 3 -1.34 -1.76 18.00
N ILE A 4 -1.78 -0.61 17.48
CA ILE A 4 -1.09 0.16 16.44
C ILE A 4 0.25 0.73 16.95
N THR A 5 0.29 1.23 18.19
CA THR A 5 1.53 1.74 18.78
C THR A 5 2.57 0.64 18.97
N LEU A 6 2.13 -0.57 19.36
CA LEU A 6 2.99 -1.75 19.45
C LEU A 6 3.51 -2.17 18.07
N ILE A 7 2.65 -2.20 17.05
CA ILE A 7 3.05 -2.49 15.67
C ILE A 7 4.14 -1.52 15.21
N ASN A 8 3.96 -0.22 15.42
CA ASN A 8 4.95 0.80 15.07
C ASN A 8 6.28 0.58 15.80
N LYS A 9 6.24 0.21 17.08
CA LYS A 9 7.44 -0.09 17.86
C LYS A 9 8.20 -1.29 17.30
N VAL A 10 7.50 -2.36 16.93
CA VAL A 10 8.10 -3.56 16.34
C VAL A 10 8.72 -3.26 14.98
N ILE A 11 8.00 -2.54 14.11
CA ILE A 11 8.50 -2.15 12.79
C ILE A 11 9.77 -1.31 12.93
N LYS A 12 9.75 -0.30 13.82
CA LYS A 12 10.91 0.54 14.11
C LYS A 12 12.10 -0.31 14.59
N ASN A 13 11.90 -1.17 15.58
CA ASN A 13 12.96 -2.03 16.10
C ASN A 13 13.55 -2.97 15.03
N TYR A 14 12.71 -3.47 14.12
CA TYR A 14 13.15 -4.32 13.02
C TYR A 14 14.09 -3.56 12.06
N PHE A 15 13.72 -2.35 11.67
CA PHE A 15 14.55 -1.51 10.81
C PHE A 15 15.78 -0.95 11.51
N ASP A 16 15.73 -0.73 12.82
CA ASP A 16 16.89 -0.30 13.62
C ASP A 16 17.93 -1.44 13.69
N THR A 17 17.47 -2.69 13.82
CA THR A 17 18.35 -3.88 13.85
C THR A 17 18.86 -4.25 12.45
N ASN A 18 18.01 -4.11 11.42
CA ASN A 18 18.31 -4.53 10.05
C ASN A 18 18.50 -3.31 9.12
N GLY A 19 19.60 -2.58 9.31
CA GLY A 19 19.85 -1.35 8.55
C GLY A 19 20.02 -1.51 7.03
N SER A 20 20.23 -2.73 6.54
CA SER A 20 20.34 -3.02 5.10
C SER A 20 18.97 -3.17 4.41
N ILE A 21 17.91 -3.44 5.16
CA ILE A 21 16.59 -3.74 4.62
C ILE A 21 15.80 -2.42 4.52
N LYS A 22 15.47 -2.03 3.29
CA LYS A 22 14.71 -0.79 3.03
C LYS A 22 13.20 -1.01 3.02
N ILE A 23 12.77 -2.13 2.45
CA ILE A 23 11.36 -2.51 2.26
C ILE A 23 11.21 -3.98 2.65
N ILE A 24 10.15 -4.30 3.38
CA ILE A 24 9.81 -5.67 3.79
C ILE A 24 8.31 -5.95 3.60
N PRO A 25 7.91 -7.12 3.09
CA PRO A 25 6.51 -7.51 3.06
C PRO A 25 5.92 -7.60 4.47
N ALA A 26 4.70 -7.11 4.66
CA ALA A 26 4.06 -7.10 5.99
C ALA A 26 3.89 -8.51 6.58
N LYS A 27 3.74 -9.52 5.72
CA LYS A 27 3.65 -10.94 6.11
C LYS A 27 4.94 -11.46 6.76
N ASP A 28 6.10 -10.95 6.36
CA ASP A 28 7.39 -11.49 6.79
C ASP A 28 7.76 -10.97 8.19
N LEU A 29 7.11 -9.88 8.65
CA LEU A 29 7.20 -9.38 10.02
C LEU A 29 6.25 -10.09 11.01
N MET A 30 5.42 -11.03 10.56
CA MET A 30 4.52 -11.77 11.46
C MET A 30 5.21 -12.42 12.66
N PRO A 31 6.38 -13.10 12.50
CA PRO A 31 7.08 -13.68 13.64
C PRO A 31 7.46 -12.64 14.70
N GLN A 32 7.86 -11.45 14.28
CA GLN A 32 8.22 -10.34 15.17
C GLN A 32 6.98 -9.82 15.93
N PHE A 33 5.83 -9.74 15.25
CA PHE A 33 4.60 -9.32 15.90
C PHE A 33 4.06 -10.36 16.89
N ILE A 34 4.27 -11.66 16.63
CA ILE A 34 3.91 -12.74 17.56
C ILE A 34 4.84 -12.72 18.78
N GLN A 35 6.15 -12.54 18.56
CA GLN A 35 7.13 -12.40 19.65
C GLN A 35 6.82 -11.19 20.55
N ALA A 36 6.26 -10.12 19.99
CA ALA A 36 5.78 -8.95 20.73
C ALA A 36 4.38 -9.13 21.34
N SER A 37 3.79 -10.33 21.28
CA SER A 37 2.45 -10.66 21.79
C SER A 37 1.32 -9.80 21.21
N ILE A 38 1.48 -9.28 19.98
CA ILE A 38 0.46 -8.48 19.28
C ILE A 38 -0.56 -9.40 18.61
N PHE A 39 -0.09 -10.53 18.09
CA PHE A 39 -0.89 -11.60 17.51
C PHE A 39 -0.55 -12.91 18.21
N GLU A 40 -1.55 -13.77 18.40
CA GLU A 40 -1.37 -15.07 19.04
C GLU A 40 -0.63 -16.06 18.12
N LYS A 41 -0.90 -16.01 16.82
CA LYS A 41 -0.33 -16.90 15.82
C LYS A 41 -0.37 -16.28 14.44
N ASP A 42 0.45 -16.82 13.53
CA ASP A 42 0.33 -16.51 12.12
C ASP A 42 -0.79 -17.37 11.49
N GLU A 43 -1.59 -16.74 10.65
CA GLU A 43 -2.63 -17.41 9.87
C GLU A 43 -2.48 -17.02 8.41
N LYS A 44 -2.47 -18.02 7.52
CA LYS A 44 -2.46 -17.83 6.06
C LYS A 44 -1.41 -16.81 5.58
N ASN A 45 -0.19 -16.90 6.11
CA ASN A 45 0.96 -16.04 5.78
C ASN A 45 0.65 -14.54 5.97
N GLY A 46 0.40 -14.14 7.22
CA GLY A 46 0.18 -12.75 7.60
C GLY A 46 -1.21 -12.20 7.34
N LEU A 47 -2.25 -13.04 7.35
CA LEU A 47 -3.63 -12.57 7.32
C LEU A 47 -3.98 -11.63 8.49
N PRO A 48 -3.53 -11.88 9.75
CA PRO A 48 -3.89 -11.03 10.89
C PRO A 48 -3.49 -9.58 10.69
N ILE A 49 -2.23 -9.32 10.29
CA ILE A 49 -1.74 -7.96 10.04
C ILE A 49 -2.44 -7.32 8.84
N ARG A 50 -2.63 -8.06 7.73
CA ARG A 50 -3.32 -7.55 6.54
C ARG A 50 -4.76 -7.13 6.84
N LYS A 51 -5.47 -7.84 7.73
CA LYS A 51 -6.83 -7.46 8.15
C LYS A 51 -6.83 -6.11 8.87
N ILE A 52 -5.85 -5.84 9.73
CA ILE A 52 -5.72 -4.55 10.42
C ILE A 52 -5.44 -3.45 9.39
N LEU A 53 -4.48 -3.67 8.49
CA LEU A 53 -4.12 -2.69 7.46
C LEU A 53 -5.31 -2.36 6.54
N ARG A 54 -6.08 -3.37 6.13
CA ARG A 54 -7.31 -3.15 5.34
C ARG A 54 -8.38 -2.35 6.08
N LYS A 55 -8.53 -2.56 7.40
CA LYS A 55 -9.46 -1.77 8.21
C LYS A 55 -9.01 -0.31 8.29
N LEU A 56 -7.73 -0.07 8.55
CA LEU A 56 -7.16 1.27 8.58
C LEU A 56 -7.28 1.97 7.23
N ASP A 57 -7.04 1.25 6.13
CA ASP A 57 -7.22 1.77 4.77
C ASP A 57 -8.67 2.15 4.49
N ALA A 58 -9.63 1.27 4.84
CA ALA A 58 -11.05 1.57 4.70
C ALA A 58 -11.51 2.77 5.55
N GLN A 59 -10.79 3.06 6.63
CA GLN A 59 -11.04 4.19 7.52
C GLN A 59 -10.21 5.44 7.18
N ASN A 60 -9.38 5.40 6.13
CA ASN A 60 -8.38 6.43 5.80
C ASN A 60 -7.46 6.79 6.99
N GLN A 61 -7.09 5.79 7.78
CA GLN A 61 -6.28 5.90 9.00
C GLN A 61 -4.89 5.26 8.85
N LEU A 62 -4.44 5.03 7.61
CA LEU A 62 -3.10 4.47 7.35
C LEU A 62 -1.97 5.37 7.88
N GLU A 63 -2.21 6.67 8.00
CA GLU A 63 -1.27 7.65 8.56
C GLU A 63 -0.82 7.32 9.99
N GLN A 64 -1.60 6.51 10.73
CA GLN A 64 -1.21 6.05 12.06
C GLN A 64 0.00 5.10 12.05
N ILE A 65 0.35 4.53 10.89
CA ILE A 65 1.52 3.67 10.69
C ILE A 65 2.42 4.34 9.65
N PRO A 66 3.38 5.19 10.06
CA PRO A 66 4.17 6.01 9.13
C PRO A 66 5.08 5.18 8.20
N TYR A 67 5.34 3.92 8.54
CA TYR A 67 6.17 3.00 7.77
C TYR A 67 5.39 2.21 6.73
N ILE A 68 4.08 2.40 6.57
CA ILE A 68 3.26 1.58 5.68
C ILE A 68 3.43 1.97 4.21
N PHE A 69 3.55 0.96 3.35
CA PHE A 69 3.51 1.11 1.90
C PHE A 69 2.50 0.12 1.30
N ALA A 70 1.49 0.65 0.62
CA ALA A 70 0.44 -0.13 -0.01
C ALA A 70 0.62 -0.13 -1.54
N ASP A 71 1.07 -1.25 -2.09
CA ASP A 71 1.15 -1.48 -3.53
C ASP A 71 -0.21 -1.97 -4.03
N ARG A 72 -1.01 -1.04 -4.57
CA ARG A 72 -2.37 -1.30 -5.04
C ARG A 72 -2.33 -1.75 -6.50
N LYS A 73 -2.73 -2.99 -6.76
CA LYS A 73 -2.96 -3.52 -8.12
C LYS A 73 -4.46 -3.56 -8.41
N ALA A 74 -4.81 -3.77 -9.68
CA ALA A 74 -6.21 -3.83 -10.13
C ALA A 74 -7.06 -4.87 -9.36
N VAL A 75 -6.46 -5.97 -8.90
CA VAL A 75 -7.16 -7.08 -8.24
C VAL A 75 -6.78 -7.23 -6.76
N ASN A 76 -5.54 -6.90 -6.40
CA ASN A 76 -5.01 -7.13 -5.06
C ASN A 76 -4.15 -5.98 -4.54
N THR A 77 -4.21 -5.74 -3.23
CA THR A 77 -3.32 -4.82 -2.52
C THR A 77 -2.25 -5.62 -1.79
N ASN A 78 -1.00 -5.38 -2.16
CA ASN A 78 0.16 -5.91 -1.45
C ASN A 78 0.61 -4.91 -0.37
N TRP A 79 0.90 -5.43 0.81
CA TRP A 79 1.24 -4.62 1.98
C TRP A 79 2.72 -4.80 2.31
N TYR A 80 3.43 -3.68 2.42
CA TYR A 80 4.85 -3.61 2.75
C TYR A 80 5.07 -2.58 3.84
N PHE A 81 6.19 -2.72 4.54
CA PHE A 81 6.72 -1.68 5.41
C PHE A 81 8.02 -1.16 4.82
N GLN A 82 8.21 0.16 4.86
CA GLN A 82 9.40 0.85 4.36
C GLN A 82 10.02 1.72 5.45
N ARG A 83 11.35 1.82 5.46
CA ARG A 83 12.11 2.60 6.45
C ARG A 83 11.93 4.12 6.30
N GLU A 84 11.65 4.59 5.10
CA GLU A 84 11.56 6.01 4.79
C GLU A 84 10.25 6.61 5.28
N THR A 85 10.34 7.30 6.42
CA THR A 85 9.35 8.25 6.90
C THR A 85 9.34 9.46 5.97
N GLY A 86 8.29 9.65 5.17
CA GLY A 86 7.99 10.98 4.64
C GLY A 86 7.92 11.16 3.13
N VAL A 87 7.77 10.09 2.34
CA VAL A 87 7.18 10.27 1.02
C VAL A 87 5.84 9.57 1.04
N ILE A 88 4.77 10.37 1.17
CA ILE A 88 3.46 10.01 0.65
C ILE A 88 3.70 9.71 -0.83
N HIS A 89 4.06 8.47 -1.13
CA HIS A 89 3.88 7.95 -2.45
C HIS A 89 2.39 7.64 -2.50
N GLU A 90 1.61 8.67 -2.84
CA GLU A 90 0.44 8.44 -3.68
C GLU A 90 0.82 7.36 -4.68
N PRO A 91 -0.04 6.34 -4.90
CA PRO A 91 0.29 5.28 -5.83
C PRO A 91 0.79 5.96 -7.09
N LYS A 92 2.05 5.70 -7.47
CA LYS A 92 2.53 6.04 -8.81
C LYS A 92 1.67 5.20 -9.74
N ILE A 93 0.50 5.73 -10.07
CA ILE A 93 -0.15 5.46 -11.33
C ILE A 93 0.98 5.70 -12.32
N THR A 94 1.45 4.62 -12.95
CA THR A 94 2.42 4.72 -14.02
C THR A 94 1.68 5.19 -15.25
N ASN A 95 1.07 6.38 -15.15
CA ASN A 95 0.77 7.17 -16.32
C ASN A 95 2.01 8.04 -16.49
N LYS A 96 2.81 7.73 -17.51
CA LYS A 96 3.41 8.83 -18.25
C LYS A 96 2.27 9.83 -18.51
N LEU A 97 2.54 11.10 -18.22
CA LEU A 97 1.74 12.30 -18.54
C LEU A 97 0.90 12.87 -17.37
N LEU A 98 1.39 14.03 -16.89
CA LEU A 98 0.61 15.16 -16.37
C LEU A 98 0.57 16.23 -17.49
N PRO A 99 -0.29 17.27 -17.45
CA PRO A 99 -1.46 17.51 -16.59
C PRO A 99 -2.71 17.95 -17.38
N ASP A 100 -3.91 17.81 -16.80
CA ASP A 100 -4.79 18.93 -16.39
C ASP A 100 -6.27 18.51 -16.24
N LYS A 101 -6.84 18.99 -15.13
CA LYS A 101 -8.22 19.48 -14.97
C LYS A 101 -9.41 18.52 -15.02
N LEU A 102 -10.21 18.64 -13.94
CA LEU A 102 -11.68 18.55 -13.86
C LEU A 102 -12.32 17.26 -14.42
N SER A 103 -13.19 16.50 -13.78
CA SER A 103 -14.18 16.76 -12.75
C SER A 103 -15.08 15.51 -12.72
N PHE A 104 -15.78 15.29 -11.60
CA PHE A 104 -17.11 14.67 -11.53
C PHE A 104 -17.35 13.18 -11.93
N LYS A 105 -17.77 12.42 -10.90
CA LYS A 105 -18.66 11.23 -10.76
C LYS A 105 -19.51 10.78 -11.99
N PRO A 106 -20.25 9.64 -11.91
CA PRO A 106 -19.94 8.27 -11.46
C PRO A 106 -20.49 7.19 -12.47
N SER A 107 -20.36 5.90 -12.11
CA SER A 107 -21.37 4.83 -12.33
C SER A 107 -21.18 3.77 -13.44
N LYS A 108 -21.54 2.54 -13.03
CA LYS A 108 -22.24 1.44 -13.73
C LYS A 108 -21.51 0.60 -14.80
N THR A 109 -21.68 -0.71 -14.63
CA THR A 109 -21.40 -1.85 -15.53
C THR A 109 -22.29 -1.80 -16.80
N PRO A 110 -22.29 -2.84 -17.67
CA PRO A 110 -21.25 -3.32 -18.60
C PRO A 110 -21.80 -3.38 -20.06
N LYS A 111 -20.98 -3.24 -21.11
CA LYS A 111 -21.39 -3.65 -22.48
C LYS A 111 -20.24 -3.74 -23.47
N GLN A 112 -20.24 -4.85 -24.23
CA GLN A 112 -19.54 -5.02 -25.49
C GLN A 112 -19.83 -3.87 -26.45
N ARG A 113 -18.79 -3.38 -27.13
CA ARG A 113 -18.78 -3.01 -28.55
C ARG A 113 -17.35 -2.72 -28.98
N ASP A 114 -16.95 -3.41 -30.04
CA ASP A 114 -15.79 -3.08 -30.85
C ASP A 114 -16.01 -1.69 -31.45
N GLU A 115 -14.91 -1.00 -31.76
CA GLU A 115 -14.87 0.38 -32.26
C GLU A 115 -14.96 1.42 -31.13
N ASP A 116 -13.79 1.80 -30.65
CA ASP A 116 -13.39 3.20 -30.47
C ASP A 116 -12.08 3.18 -29.70
N TYR A 117 -10.95 3.41 -30.36
CA TYR A 117 -9.97 4.42 -29.96
C TYR A 117 -9.02 4.65 -31.13
N VAL A 118 -9.24 5.81 -31.75
CA VAL A 118 -8.46 6.41 -32.82
C VAL A 118 -7.11 6.86 -32.26
N LEU A 119 -6.05 6.24 -32.80
CA LEU A 119 -4.73 6.75 -33.16
C LEU A 119 -4.02 7.73 -32.21
N ASP A 120 -2.93 7.22 -31.62
CA ASP A 120 -1.78 7.98 -31.12
C ASP A 120 -1.33 9.04 -32.15
N LEU A 121 -1.50 10.32 -31.81
CA LEU A 121 -0.73 11.39 -32.44
C LEU A 121 0.47 11.69 -31.54
N CYS A 122 1.55 10.98 -31.81
CA CYS A 122 2.89 11.35 -31.38
C CYS A 122 3.25 12.69 -32.04
N ASP A 123 3.51 13.72 -31.25
CA ASP A 123 4.39 14.80 -31.69
C ASP A 123 5.61 14.85 -30.76
N GLU A 124 6.66 14.20 -31.26
CA GLU A 124 8.04 14.32 -30.82
C GLU A 124 8.72 15.43 -31.66
N ILE A 125 9.30 16.40 -30.94
CA ILE A 125 10.64 16.97 -31.15
C ILE A 125 10.81 18.23 -32.03
N LEU A 126 11.55 19.17 -31.40
CA LEU A 126 12.39 20.31 -31.83
C LEU A 126 11.74 21.65 -32.19
#